data_AF-A0A0M4T093-F1
#
_entry.id   AF-A0A0M4T093-F1
#
_cell.length_a   1.000
_cell.length_b   1.000
_cell.length_c   1.000
_cell.angle_alpha   90.00
_cell.angle_beta   90.00
_cell.angle_gamma   90.00
#
_symmetry.space_group_name_H-M   'P 1'
#
loop_
_entity.id
_entity.type
_entity.pdbx_description
1 polymer ?
#
loop_
_entity_poly.entity_id
_entity_poly.type
_entity_poly.pdbx_seq_one_letter_code
_entity_poly.pdbx_strand_id
1 'polypeptide(L)'
;MEQIPLPSPIHYELILQLLERQTLSAVNQNPDLRHQVNQLIITLRKAAVQQKRLEEICEVTSVPVDHRWSLNHHIAEKVVVPD
;
A
#
# COMPACT_ATOMS: atom_id res chain seq x y z
N MET A 1 -21.17 -9.45 6.52
CA MET A 1 -19.80 -9.84 6.91
C MET A 1 -18.97 -8.57 6.85
N GLU A 2 -18.19 -8.28 7.88
CA GLU A 2 -17.28 -7.13 7.84
C GLU A 2 -16.22 -7.37 6.76
N GLN A 3 -15.99 -6.38 5.90
CA GLN A 3 -15.00 -6.44 4.84
C GLN A 3 -13.61 -6.36 5.46
N ILE A 4 -12.65 -7.14 4.96
CA ILE A 4 -11.27 -7.05 5.44
C ILE A 4 -10.64 -5.76 4.89
N PRO A 5 -10.21 -4.82 5.74
CA PRO A 5 -9.57 -3.61 5.28
C PRO A 5 -8.15 -3.93 4.80
N LEU A 6 -7.86 -3.70 3.53
CA LEU A 6 -6.51 -3.81 2.95
C LEU A 6 -6.07 -2.45 2.41
N PRO A 7 -4.77 -2.11 2.46
CA PRO A 7 -4.32 -0.83 1.93
C PRO A 7 -4.43 -0.84 0.41
N SER A 8 -4.85 0.26 -0.20
CA SER A 8 -4.92 0.34 -1.66
C SER A 8 -3.54 0.17 -2.32
N PRO A 9 -3.43 -0.46 -3.51
CA PRO A 9 -2.16 -0.70 -4.20
C PRO A 9 -1.31 0.57 -4.42
N ILE A 10 -1.98 1.72 -4.56
CA ILE A 10 -1.36 3.04 -4.74
C ILE A 10 -0.34 3.39 -3.65
N HIS A 11 -0.48 2.85 -2.42
CA HIS A 11 0.47 3.09 -1.33
C HIS A 11 1.86 2.55 -1.68
N TYR A 12 1.93 1.34 -2.21
CA TYR A 12 3.21 0.74 -2.63
C TYR A 12 3.76 1.43 -3.87
N GLU A 13 2.91 1.74 -4.84
CA GLU A 13 3.32 2.40 -6.08
C GLU A 13 3.90 3.78 -5.83
N LEU A 14 3.24 4.60 -4.99
CA LEU A 14 3.70 5.93 -4.65
C LEU A 14 5.08 5.87 -3.97
N ILE A 15 5.25 5.01 -2.97
CA ILE A 15 6.52 4.89 -2.25
C ILE A 15 7.61 4.38 -3.20
N LEU A 16 7.32 3.37 -4.02
CA LEU A 16 8.28 2.84 -5.01
C LEU A 16 8.70 3.92 -6.00
N GLN A 17 7.77 4.69 -6.57
CA GLN A 17 8.09 5.77 -7.50
C GLN A 17 8.93 6.86 -6.84
N LEU A 18 8.64 7.22 -5.58
CA LEU A 18 9.44 8.19 -4.83
C LEU A 18 10.88 7.69 -4.65
N LEU A 19 11.04 6.44 -4.20
CA LEU A 19 12.34 5.84 -3.97
C LEU A 19 13.15 5.72 -5.26
N GLU A 20 12.53 5.24 -6.34
CA GLU A 20 13.21 4.99 -7.62
C GLU A 20 13.56 6.29 -8.36
N ARG A 21 12.63 7.24 -8.41
CA ARG A 21 12.77 8.44 -9.26
C ARG A 21 13.46 9.60 -8.56
N GLN A 22 13.27 9.71 -7.24
CA GLN A 22 13.76 10.87 -6.47
C GLN A 22 14.88 10.45 -5.52
N THR A 23 14.62 9.48 -4.63
CA THR A 23 15.57 9.14 -3.57
C THR A 23 16.85 8.51 -4.11
N LEU A 24 16.74 7.55 -5.04
CA LEU A 24 17.91 6.88 -5.63
C LEU A 24 18.81 7.88 -6.37
N SER A 25 18.21 8.86 -7.05
CA SER A 25 18.92 9.95 -7.71
C SER A 25 19.66 10.82 -6.68
N ALA A 26 18.98 11.22 -5.60
CA ALA A 26 19.54 12.07 -4.56
C ALA A 26 20.72 11.42 -3.80
N VAL A 27 20.72 10.10 -3.64
CA VAL A 27 21.76 9.38 -2.89
C VAL A 27 22.85 8.77 -3.78
N ASN A 28 22.85 9.04 -5.10
CA ASN A 28 23.68 8.31 -6.05
C ASN A 28 25.21 8.35 -5.75
N GLN A 29 25.69 9.44 -5.14
CA GLN A 29 27.10 9.63 -4.78
C GLN A 29 27.50 8.91 -3.47
N ASN A 30 26.53 8.43 -2.69
CA ASN A 30 26.79 7.72 -1.44
C ASN A 30 26.43 6.23 -1.61
N PRO A 31 27.42 5.33 -1.76
CA PRO A 31 27.16 3.93 -2.05
C PRO A 31 26.40 3.21 -0.93
N ASP A 32 26.61 3.59 0.33
CA ASP A 32 25.92 2.99 1.47
C ASP A 32 24.45 3.39 1.49
N LEU A 33 24.14 4.67 1.30
CA LEU A 33 22.75 5.14 1.18
C LEU A 33 22.06 4.54 -0.04
N ARG A 34 22.75 4.44 -1.18
CA ARG A 34 22.22 3.79 -2.39
C ARG A 34 21.91 2.32 -2.12
N HIS A 35 22.75 1.61 -1.38
CA HIS A 35 22.47 0.23 -0.98
C HIS A 35 21.20 0.15 -0.12
N GLN A 36 21.07 1.02 0.89
CA GLN A 36 19.88 1.05 1.75
C GLN A 36 18.59 1.35 0.98
N VAL A 37 18.60 2.32 0.05
CA VAL A 37 17.44 2.63 -0.80
C VAL A 37 17.05 1.44 -1.67
N ASN A 38 18.03 0.72 -2.24
CA ASN A 38 17.74 -0.51 -2.99
C ASN A 38 17.11 -1.60 -2.11
N GLN A 39 17.57 -1.77 -0.87
CA GLN A 39 16.95 -2.72 0.07
C GLN A 39 15.50 -2.33 0.40
N LEU A 40 15.22 -1.04 0.57
CA LEU A 40 13.85 -0.54 0.76
C LEU A 40 12.95 -0.87 -0.44
N ILE A 41 13.43 -0.60 -1.66
CA ILE A 41 12.69 -0.93 -2.90
C ILE A 41 12.39 -2.43 -2.98
N ILE A 42 13.40 -3.28 -2.73
CA ILE A 42 13.23 -4.75 -2.75
C ILE A 42 12.18 -5.18 -1.71
N THR A 43 12.24 -4.62 -0.51
CA THR A 43 11.33 -4.96 0.59
C THR A 43 9.89 -4.57 0.25
N LEU A 44 9.68 -3.38 -0.30
CA LEU A 44 8.35 -2.91 -0.69
C LEU A 44 7.75 -3.72 -1.83
N ARG A 45 8.54 -4.10 -2.83
CA ARG A 45 8.06 -4.99 -3.91
C ARG A 45 7.64 -6.34 -3.36
N LYS A 46 8.39 -6.90 -2.40
CA LYS A 46 8.02 -8.16 -1.72
C LYS A 46 6.71 -7.99 -0.94
N ALA A 47 6.55 -6.89 -0.21
CA ALA A 47 5.33 -6.59 0.53
C ALA A 47 4.10 -6.46 -0.40
N ALA A 48 4.25 -5.77 -1.53
CA ALA A 48 3.18 -5.62 -2.52
C ALA A 48 2.73 -6.99 -3.09
N VAL A 49 3.69 -7.87 -3.42
CA VAL A 49 3.37 -9.24 -3.88
C VAL A 49 2.69 -10.06 -2.78
N GLN A 50 3.15 -9.94 -1.53
CA GLN A 50 2.52 -10.63 -0.39
C GLN A 50 1.09 -10.17 -0.16
N GLN A 51 0.82 -8.87 -0.28
CA GLN A 51 -0.55 -8.37 -0.19
C GLN A 51 -1.42 -8.89 -1.34
N LYS A 52 -0.93 -8.86 -2.58
CA LYS A 52 -1.69 -9.42 -3.70
C LYS A 52 -2.08 -10.87 -3.44
N ARG A 53 -1.16 -11.66 -2.90
CA ARG A 53 -1.46 -13.05 -2.51
C ARG A 53 -2.53 -13.12 -1.41
N LEU A 54 -2.53 -12.19 -0.45
CA LEU A 54 -3.58 -12.10 0.56
C LEU A 54 -4.94 -11.77 -0.07
N GLU A 55 -4.99 -10.84 -1.03
CA GLU A 55 -6.18 -10.49 -1.79
C GLU A 55 -6.72 -11.70 -2.58
N GLU A 56 -5.84 -12.44 -3.27
CA GLU A 56 -6.19 -13.68 -4.00
C GLU A 56 -6.79 -14.74 -3.05
N ILE A 57 -6.26 -14.88 -1.84
CA ILE A 57 -6.83 -15.78 -0.82
C ILE A 57 -8.23 -15.31 -0.40
N CYS A 58 -8.42 -14.01 -0.19
CA CYS A 58 -9.73 -13.44 0.16
C CYS A 58 -10.74 -13.70 -0.97
N GLU A 59 -10.34 -13.52 -2.22
CA GLU A 59 -11.17 -13.80 -3.39
C GLU A 59 -11.59 -15.27 -3.45
N VAL A 60 -10.63 -16.20 -3.35
CA VAL A 60 -10.91 -17.65 -3.36
C VAL A 60 -11.79 -18.10 -2.19
N THR A 61 -11.70 -17.42 -1.05
CA THR A 61 -12.51 -17.71 0.15
C THR A 61 -13.82 -16.91 0.21
N SER A 62 -14.14 -16.13 -0.84
CA SER A 62 -15.33 -15.25 -0.90
C SER A 62 -15.43 -14.26 0.26
N VAL A 63 -14.28 -13.83 0.78
CA VAL A 63 -14.17 -12.80 1.82
C VAL A 63 -14.04 -11.44 1.12
N PRO A 64 -14.98 -10.49 1.34
CA PRO A 64 -14.92 -9.20 0.69
C PRO A 64 -13.77 -8.35 1.24
N VAL A 65 -13.08 -7.64 0.35
CA VAL A 65 -11.97 -6.73 0.65
C VAL A 65 -12.43 -5.28 0.52
N ASP A 66 -12.03 -4.44 1.47
CA ASP A 66 -12.21 -2.99 1.47
C ASP A 66 -10.84 -2.30 1.28
N HIS A 67 -10.60 -1.70 0.11
CA HIS A 67 -9.34 -1.02 -0.19
C HIS A 67 -9.30 0.39 0.39
N ARG A 68 -8.42 0.61 1.37
CA ARG A 68 -8.30 1.89 2.10
C ARG A 68 -7.11 2.75 1.68
N TRP A 69 -7.41 3.99 1.34
CA TRP A 69 -6.42 5.05 1.10
C TRP A 69 -5.95 5.74 2.39
N SER A 70 -6.75 5.68 3.45
CA SER A 70 -6.39 6.21 4.77
C SER A 70 -7.16 5.47 5.87
N LEU A 71 -6.72 5.65 7.12
CA LEU A 71 -7.41 5.10 8.28
C LEU A 71 -8.69 5.88 8.65
N ASN A 72 -8.90 7.07 8.08
CA ASN A 72 -10.00 7.98 8.41
C ASN A 72 -11.30 7.66 7.65
N HIS A 73 -11.52 6.41 7.24
CA HIS A 73 -12.66 6.02 6.42
C HIS A 73 -14.02 6.10 7.16
N HIS A 74 -14.01 6.34 8.48
CA HIS A 74 -15.21 6.36 9.33
C HIS A 74 -15.74 7.77 9.61
N ILE A 75 -16.30 8.49 8.63
CA ILE A 75 -17.16 9.67 8.92
C ILE A 75 -18.44 9.72 8.04
N ALA A 76 -18.51 9.05 6.90
CA ALA A 76 -19.62 9.24 5.95
C ALA A 76 -20.88 8.39 6.17
N GLU A 77 -20.93 7.49 7.16
CA GLU A 77 -22.08 6.57 7.37
C GLU A 77 -23.16 7.08 8.34
N LYS A 78 -23.05 8.30 8.86
CA LYS A 78 -24.08 8.91 9.71
C LYS A 78 -24.52 10.30 9.22
N VAL A 79 -24.83 10.43 7.94
CA VAL A 79 -25.77 11.49 7.52
C VAL A 79 -27.16 10.84 7.49
N VAL A 80 -27.77 10.72 8.67
CA VAL A 80 -29.21 10.49 8.77
C VAL A 80 -29.88 11.77 8.31
N VAL A 81 -30.42 11.75 7.09
CA VAL A 81 -31.30 12.81 6.59
C VAL A 81 -32.64 12.65 7.33
N PRO A 82 -33.12 13.65 8.09
CA PRO A 82 -34.48 13.62 8.62
C PRO A 82 -35.47 14.09 7.54
N ASP A 83 -36.60 13.39 7.43
CA ASP A 83 -37.81 13.80 6.70
C ASP A 83 -38.44 15.08 7.30
#